data_AF-A0A6P7ITN1-F1
#
_entry.id   AF-A0A6P7ITN1-F1
#
_cell.length_a   1.000
_cell.length_b   1.000
_cell.length_c   1.000
_cell.angle_alpha   90.00
_cell.angle_beta   90.00
_cell.angle_gamma   90.00
#
_symmetry.space_group_name_H-M   'P 1'
#
loop_
_entity.id
_entity.type
_entity.pdbx_description
1 polymer ?
#
loop_
_entity_poly.entity_id
_entity_poly.type
_entity_poly.pdbx_seq_one_letter_code
_entity_poly.pdbx_strand_id
1 'polypeptide(L)'
;MAVCARLCGVGQSRRCRRRQRNNQQDQGSDSDMDEEEEERIVAQRQTDAGGCGGPAERGVATAGPSDACEHGSGHVNRGRSLDCSSTGPTHPQSLAELPPELLVEIFSLLPGTVLPSVALVCKKFRQILNTETIWRRRCMEEFGMKEDLRKMEAGGVSSQDLYVKLLHPYRHILGLWQPDIGPYGGLLNVVVDGLFIIGWMYLPPHDPRVEDPMRRRPLFRIHMWESKKATVECMYGHKGPHKGDIQTVKKDEFSTKCNQTDHHRMPGGRQEEFRTWLEEEWGRTLEEIFHEHMQELILMKFIYTSQYDNCLTYRRIYLPPAMPSDLLQPGLFKGTYGSHGLEIVMFSFHGKFARATKLTGDPNVPAGQLTLDVDLSRPVVLPELDQQRNIEEVSRLVLGIHEQAQREMEPQSSGTSATVKTAEGACDDAGASGGDGMETDHGACSEGCLSGPSSSKTNPPESQPFVLPLGVMARNEVYPRTCRKCFYGTGLIAGHGFTSPERTPGLFVLFDEDRFGFIWLELKSFSLYSRLTDHLAHAHAPSMERFEAMLRNMQSWTS
;
A
#
# COMPACT_ATOMS: atom_id res chain seq x y z
N MET A 1 29.18 -23.60 2.50
CA MET A 1 29.20 -22.41 1.60
C MET A 1 29.21 -22.74 0.09
N ALA A 2 29.94 -23.72 -0.43
CA ALA A 2 30.04 -23.94 -1.89
C ALA A 2 28.83 -24.62 -2.58
N VAL A 3 27.85 -25.16 -1.82
CA VAL A 3 26.75 -25.97 -2.37
C VAL A 3 25.55 -25.13 -2.80
N CYS A 4 25.11 -24.15 -2.00
CA CYS A 4 23.97 -23.28 -2.33
C CYS A 4 24.14 -22.46 -3.62
N ALA A 5 25.38 -22.16 -4.02
CA ALA A 5 25.67 -21.39 -5.24
C ALA A 5 25.28 -22.11 -6.55
N ARG A 6 25.01 -23.43 -6.51
CA ARG A 6 24.67 -24.23 -7.71
C ARG A 6 23.17 -24.40 -7.96
N LEU A 7 22.30 -23.94 -7.04
CA LEU A 7 20.84 -24.08 -7.16
C LEU A 7 20.14 -22.81 -7.70
N CYS A 8 20.83 -21.67 -7.76
CA CYS A 8 20.28 -20.42 -8.31
C CYS A 8 20.33 -20.39 -9.86
N GLY A 9 19.64 -21.34 -10.49
CA GLY A 9 19.42 -21.38 -11.94
C GLY A 9 18.35 -20.39 -12.39
N VAL A 10 18.60 -19.08 -12.31
CA VAL A 10 17.68 -18.04 -12.81
C VAL A 10 18.43 -17.06 -13.73
N GLY A 11 17.83 -16.79 -14.89
CA GLY A 11 18.49 -16.12 -16.01
C GLY A 11 18.91 -14.67 -15.76
N GLN A 12 19.98 -14.26 -16.43
CA GLN A 12 20.47 -12.87 -16.40
C GLN A 12 19.41 -11.88 -16.89
N SER A 13 18.99 -10.96 -16.01
CA SER A 13 18.16 -9.82 -16.39
C SER A 13 18.90 -8.95 -17.43
N ARG A 14 18.43 -9.01 -18.68
CA ARG A 14 19.03 -8.32 -19.84
C ARG A 14 18.77 -6.81 -19.81
N ARG A 15 19.30 -6.06 -18.83
CA ARG A 15 19.27 -4.58 -18.86
C ARG A 15 20.36 -3.80 -18.11
N CYS A 16 21.38 -4.45 -17.55
CA CYS A 16 22.54 -3.75 -16.93
C CYS A 16 23.90 -4.33 -17.36
N ARG A 17 24.33 -4.06 -18.61
CA ARG A 17 25.72 -4.27 -19.02
C ARG A 17 26.61 -3.13 -18.54
N ARG A 18 27.36 -3.35 -17.46
CA ARG A 18 28.45 -2.49 -17.01
C ARG A 18 29.73 -2.88 -17.79
N ARG A 19 30.24 -2.01 -18.66
CA ARG A 19 31.56 -2.24 -19.30
C ARG A 19 32.66 -2.09 -18.22
N GLN A 20 33.32 -3.19 -17.85
CA GLN A 20 34.63 -3.14 -17.19
C GLN A 20 35.71 -3.23 -18.27
N ARG A 21 36.64 -2.27 -18.26
CA ARG A 21 37.93 -2.38 -18.97
C ARG A 21 38.88 -3.16 -18.06
N ASN A 22 39.33 -4.34 -18.50
CA ASN A 22 40.53 -4.96 -17.93
C ASN A 22 41.72 -4.61 -18.82
N ASN A 23 42.75 -4.02 -18.21
CA ASN A 23 44.10 -4.04 -18.77
C ASN A 23 44.72 -5.41 -18.48
N GLN A 24 45.15 -6.14 -19.51
CA GLN A 24 46.29 -7.05 -19.42
C GLN A 24 46.87 -7.24 -20.83
N GLN A 25 48.19 -7.22 -20.90
CA GLN A 25 48.96 -7.45 -22.12
C GLN A 25 49.11 -8.96 -22.32
N ASP A 26 48.97 -9.45 -23.55
CA ASP A 26 49.95 -10.36 -24.14
C ASP A 26 49.77 -10.50 -25.66
N GLN A 27 50.69 -11.21 -26.32
CA GLN A 27 51.19 -10.89 -27.67
C GLN A 27 50.66 -11.81 -28.79
N GLY A 28 50.56 -11.26 -30.02
CA GLY A 28 50.90 -11.99 -31.26
C GLY A 28 49.82 -12.10 -32.36
N SER A 29 50.12 -11.48 -33.53
CA SER A 29 49.90 -11.99 -34.91
C SER A 29 48.47 -12.43 -35.34
N ASP A 30 47.88 -12.02 -36.48
CA ASP A 30 48.25 -11.11 -37.59
C ASP A 30 46.99 -10.88 -38.49
N SER A 31 47.13 -10.09 -39.56
CA SER A 31 46.20 -9.82 -40.68
C SER A 31 45.16 -8.69 -40.54
N ASP A 32 45.19 -7.83 -41.55
CA ASP A 32 44.47 -6.55 -41.69
C ASP A 32 43.02 -6.69 -42.20
N MET A 33 42.24 -5.62 -42.05
CA MET A 33 41.46 -4.96 -43.11
C MET A 33 40.78 -3.71 -42.53
N ASP A 34 40.91 -2.58 -43.22
CA ASP A 34 40.33 -1.29 -42.83
C ASP A 34 38.79 -1.26 -43.00
N GLU A 35 38.13 -0.39 -42.23
CA GLU A 35 37.28 0.70 -42.75
C GLU A 35 36.70 1.55 -41.60
N GLU A 36 36.96 2.86 -41.64
CA GLU A 36 36.42 3.86 -40.72
C GLU A 36 35.13 4.46 -41.28
N GLU A 37 34.12 4.73 -40.43
CA GLU A 37 33.21 5.86 -40.67
C GLU A 37 32.63 6.41 -39.34
N GLU A 38 33.08 7.61 -38.94
CA GLU A 38 32.47 8.42 -37.88
C GLU A 38 31.48 9.44 -38.48
N GLU A 39 30.17 9.30 -38.23
CA GLU A 39 29.24 10.40 -38.54
C GLU A 39 29.31 11.50 -37.46
N ARG A 40 29.77 12.69 -37.87
CA ARG A 40 29.93 13.86 -37.00
C ARG A 40 28.87 14.93 -37.26
N ILE A 41 28.28 15.42 -36.18
CA ILE A 41 27.24 16.46 -36.15
C ILE A 41 27.76 17.78 -36.76
N VAL A 42 27.01 18.35 -37.72
CA VAL A 42 27.25 19.69 -38.26
C VAL A 42 26.46 20.74 -37.49
N ALA A 43 27.15 21.72 -36.91
CA ALA A 43 26.57 22.95 -36.40
C ALA A 43 27.13 24.15 -37.17
N GLN A 44 26.26 24.94 -37.80
CA GLN A 44 26.67 26.13 -38.54
C GLN A 44 26.93 27.31 -37.58
N ARG A 45 28.04 28.01 -37.82
CA ARG A 45 28.37 29.32 -37.27
C ARG A 45 28.40 30.30 -38.44
N GLN A 46 27.83 31.48 -38.27
CA GLN A 46 28.29 32.67 -39.01
C GLN A 46 28.96 33.62 -38.02
N THR A 47 30.06 34.20 -38.48
CA THR A 47 30.86 35.21 -37.78
C THR A 47 30.42 36.60 -38.20
N ASP A 48 30.70 37.61 -37.38
CA ASP A 48 31.75 38.58 -37.71
C ASP A 48 32.13 39.43 -36.50
N ALA A 49 33.35 39.94 -36.50
CA ALA A 49 33.93 40.72 -35.41
C ALA A 49 34.93 41.75 -35.95
N GLY A 50 34.97 42.95 -35.36
CA GLY A 50 35.95 43.97 -35.68
C GLY A 50 35.84 45.22 -34.78
N GLY A 51 36.79 45.39 -33.85
CA GLY A 51 37.15 46.70 -33.29
C GLY A 51 38.23 47.38 -34.16
N CYS A 52 38.81 48.54 -33.85
CA CYS A 52 38.92 49.29 -32.59
C CYS A 52 39.20 50.79 -32.89
N GLY A 53 39.08 51.69 -31.89
CA GLY A 53 39.78 53.00 -31.90
C GLY A 53 39.03 54.19 -31.27
N GLY A 54 39.67 54.89 -30.31
CA GLY A 54 39.32 56.26 -29.87
C GLY A 54 40.41 57.27 -30.31
N PRO A 55 40.57 58.47 -29.70
CA PRO A 55 39.90 59.01 -28.49
C PRO A 55 39.52 60.54 -28.50
N ALA A 56 38.96 61.00 -27.37
CA ALA A 56 39.16 62.31 -26.70
C ALA A 56 38.39 63.63 -27.06
N GLU A 57 38.17 64.39 -25.97
CA GLU A 57 37.99 65.87 -25.80
C GLU A 57 36.61 66.60 -25.95
N ARG A 58 36.13 67.07 -24.78
CA ARG A 58 35.56 68.40 -24.42
C ARG A 58 34.32 69.01 -25.10
N GLY A 59 33.35 69.39 -24.26
CA GLY A 59 32.36 70.46 -24.51
C GLY A 59 31.42 70.68 -23.30
N VAL A 60 31.38 71.88 -22.72
CA VAL A 60 30.61 72.23 -21.51
C VAL A 60 29.70 73.44 -21.76
N ALA A 61 28.42 73.36 -21.36
CA ALA A 61 27.49 74.46 -21.00
C ALA A 61 26.22 73.82 -20.36
N THR A 62 25.71 74.11 -19.15
CA THR A 62 25.11 75.36 -18.60
C THR A 62 23.96 75.94 -19.44
N ALA A 63 22.77 76.31 -18.94
CA ALA A 63 22.05 76.17 -17.66
C ALA A 63 20.53 76.46 -17.94
N GLY A 64 19.62 76.36 -16.95
CA GLY A 64 18.19 76.76 -17.09
C GLY A 64 17.97 78.29 -16.95
N PRO A 65 16.79 78.80 -16.49
CA PRO A 65 15.53 78.11 -16.17
C PRO A 65 14.21 78.90 -16.50
N SER A 66 13.05 78.38 -16.02
CA SER A 66 11.88 79.09 -15.44
C SER A 66 10.80 79.85 -16.26
N ASP A 67 9.64 79.93 -15.58
CA ASP A 67 8.49 80.86 -15.66
C ASP A 67 7.43 80.77 -16.79
N ALA A 68 6.17 81.22 -16.63
CA ALA A 68 5.21 81.23 -15.49
C ALA A 68 3.86 81.84 -15.98
N CYS A 69 2.76 81.66 -15.20
CA CYS A 69 1.49 82.44 -15.17
C CYS A 69 0.76 82.82 -16.49
N GLU A 70 -0.44 82.25 -16.73
CA GLU A 70 -1.78 82.83 -16.46
C GLU A 70 -2.30 83.87 -17.47
N HIS A 71 -3.56 83.74 -17.88
CA HIS A 71 -4.60 84.78 -17.90
C HIS A 71 -5.98 84.10 -18.12
N GLY A 72 -7.03 84.54 -17.42
CA GLY A 72 -8.33 83.86 -17.37
C GLY A 72 -9.54 84.72 -17.77
N SER A 73 -10.70 84.37 -17.20
CA SER A 73 -12.08 84.87 -17.45
C SER A 73 -12.90 83.96 -18.40
N GLY A 74 -14.15 83.58 -18.10
CA GLY A 74 -14.96 83.82 -16.90
C GLY A 74 -16.44 84.05 -17.24
N HIS A 75 -17.34 83.14 -16.84
CA HIS A 75 -18.76 83.46 -16.75
C HIS A 75 -19.49 82.60 -15.71
N VAL A 76 -20.36 83.26 -14.95
CA VAL A 76 -21.23 82.72 -13.89
C VAL A 76 -22.67 82.71 -14.49
N ASN A 77 -23.58 81.76 -14.24
CA ASN A 77 -24.36 81.62 -12.99
C ASN A 77 -25.31 80.40 -12.98
N ARG A 78 -25.55 79.85 -11.78
CA ARG A 78 -26.77 79.14 -11.28
C ARG A 78 -27.57 78.16 -12.15
N GLY A 79 -27.62 76.91 -11.69
CA GLY A 79 -28.70 75.93 -11.95
C GLY A 79 -28.70 74.82 -10.90
N ARG A 80 -29.68 74.83 -9.97
CA ARG A 80 -29.76 73.90 -8.84
C ARG A 80 -30.61 72.68 -9.22
N SER A 81 -30.02 71.48 -9.20
CA SER A 81 -30.78 70.25 -8.92
C SER A 81 -29.99 69.37 -7.96
N LEU A 82 -30.65 68.98 -6.88
CA LEU A 82 -30.17 67.99 -5.91
C LEU A 82 -30.79 66.65 -6.33
N ASP A 83 -30.01 65.76 -6.93
CA ASP A 83 -30.36 64.34 -6.97
C ASP A 83 -29.53 63.58 -5.95
N CYS A 84 -30.17 63.28 -4.82
CA CYS A 84 -29.63 62.41 -3.78
C CYS A 84 -29.88 60.94 -4.17
N SER A 85 -29.14 60.45 -5.16
CA SER A 85 -29.23 59.06 -5.63
C SER A 85 -28.38 58.11 -4.78
N SER A 86 -28.96 57.66 -3.66
CA SER A 86 -28.81 56.32 -3.09
C SER A 86 -27.50 55.56 -3.42
N THR A 87 -26.37 55.94 -2.81
CA THR A 87 -25.15 55.11 -2.82
C THR A 87 -25.28 53.97 -1.80
N GLY A 88 -26.11 52.97 -2.13
CA GLY A 88 -26.00 51.65 -1.52
C GLY A 88 -24.64 51.02 -1.87
N PRO A 89 -24.13 50.05 -1.09
CA PRO A 89 -22.85 49.42 -1.38
C PRO A 89 -22.90 48.78 -2.77
N THR A 90 -21.99 49.19 -3.65
CA THR A 90 -21.89 48.67 -5.01
C THR A 90 -21.54 47.18 -4.96
N HIS A 91 -22.46 46.32 -5.41
CA HIS A 91 -22.18 44.91 -5.55
C HIS A 91 -21.06 44.70 -6.60
N PRO A 92 -20.04 43.87 -6.30
CA PRO A 92 -18.94 43.61 -7.21
C PRO A 92 -19.46 42.91 -8.47
N GLN A 93 -19.15 43.44 -9.64
CA GLN A 93 -19.59 42.93 -10.95
C GLN A 93 -18.62 41.89 -11.53
N SER A 94 -17.38 41.84 -11.05
CA SER A 94 -16.39 40.83 -11.42
C SER A 94 -15.68 40.23 -10.21
N LEU A 95 -15.18 38.99 -10.36
CA LEU A 95 -14.36 38.32 -9.34
C LEU A 95 -13.13 39.17 -8.95
N ALA A 96 -12.58 39.95 -9.88
CA ALA A 96 -11.42 40.79 -9.64
C ALA A 96 -11.71 42.00 -8.73
N GLU A 97 -12.97 42.42 -8.58
CA GLU A 97 -13.38 43.51 -7.68
C GLU A 97 -13.51 43.08 -6.22
N LEU A 98 -13.54 41.77 -5.92
CA LEU A 98 -13.64 41.29 -4.54
C LEU A 98 -12.47 41.78 -3.66
N PRO A 99 -12.73 42.03 -2.36
CA PRO A 99 -11.69 42.24 -1.36
C PRO A 99 -10.65 41.10 -1.36
N PRO A 100 -9.36 41.39 -1.14
CA PRO A 100 -8.31 40.37 -1.13
C PRO A 100 -8.59 39.20 -0.17
N GLU A 101 -9.25 39.45 0.95
CA GLU A 101 -9.58 38.47 1.99
C GLU A 101 -10.56 37.41 1.47
N LEU A 102 -11.60 37.84 0.73
CA LEU A 102 -12.54 36.92 0.09
C LEU A 102 -11.87 36.13 -1.03
N LEU A 103 -10.93 36.73 -1.76
CA LEU A 103 -10.16 36.04 -2.79
C LEU A 103 -9.17 35.02 -2.19
N VAL A 104 -8.54 35.33 -1.05
CA VAL A 104 -7.74 34.37 -0.28
C VAL A 104 -8.60 33.19 0.14
N GLU A 105 -9.79 33.42 0.72
CA GLU A 105 -10.67 32.34 1.14
C GLU A 105 -11.11 31.49 -0.05
N ILE A 106 -11.62 32.10 -1.14
CA ILE A 106 -12.03 31.40 -2.37
C ILE A 106 -10.87 30.57 -2.96
N PHE A 107 -9.68 31.16 -3.14
CA PHE A 107 -8.54 30.44 -3.70
C PHE A 107 -8.02 29.35 -2.77
N SER A 108 -8.14 29.54 -1.45
CA SER A 108 -7.76 28.53 -0.47
C SER A 108 -8.70 27.31 -0.43
N LEU A 109 -9.86 27.36 -1.09
CA LEU A 109 -10.77 26.22 -1.30
C LEU A 109 -10.50 25.45 -2.60
N LEU A 110 -9.69 25.99 -3.50
CA LEU A 110 -9.34 25.34 -4.77
C LEU A 110 -8.21 24.31 -4.58
N PRO A 111 -8.15 23.22 -5.35
CA PRO A 111 -6.99 22.33 -5.36
C PRO A 111 -5.69 23.08 -5.67
N GLY A 112 -4.59 22.75 -4.97
CA GLY A 112 -3.29 23.38 -5.17
C GLY A 112 -2.75 23.24 -6.60
N THR A 113 -3.20 22.20 -7.32
CA THR A 113 -2.90 21.94 -8.73
C THR A 113 -3.51 22.94 -9.72
N VAL A 114 -4.60 23.66 -9.36
CA VAL A 114 -5.21 24.68 -10.24
C VAL A 114 -4.75 26.10 -9.90
N LEU A 115 -4.13 26.33 -8.74
CA LEU A 115 -3.60 27.65 -8.35
C LEU A 115 -2.59 28.24 -9.35
N PRO A 116 -1.69 27.46 -10.01
CA PRO A 116 -0.85 28.00 -11.07
C PRO A 116 -1.65 28.61 -12.23
N SER A 117 -2.78 28.02 -12.62
CA SER A 117 -3.66 28.56 -13.65
C SER A 117 -4.33 29.86 -13.18
N VAL A 118 -4.77 29.93 -11.92
CA VAL A 118 -5.32 31.17 -11.32
C VAL A 118 -4.27 32.29 -11.27
N ALA A 119 -3.00 31.96 -10.99
CA ALA A 119 -1.90 32.92 -11.00
C ALA A 119 -1.58 33.50 -12.39
N LEU A 120 -1.97 32.82 -13.47
CA LEU A 120 -1.79 33.29 -14.84
C LEU A 120 -2.92 34.24 -15.32
N VAL A 121 -4.06 34.31 -14.60
CA VAL A 121 -5.22 35.12 -15.02
C VAL A 121 -4.91 36.62 -14.98
N CYS A 122 -4.34 37.13 -13.88
CA CYS A 122 -4.01 38.55 -13.76
C CYS A 122 -2.97 38.84 -12.66
N LYS A 123 -2.40 40.06 -12.68
CA LYS A 123 -1.42 40.52 -11.69
C LYS A 123 -1.97 40.47 -10.24
N LYS A 124 -3.24 40.85 -10.02
CA LYS A 124 -3.89 40.81 -8.69
C LYS A 124 -3.95 39.39 -8.14
N PHE A 125 -4.36 38.41 -8.95
CA PHE A 125 -4.45 37.01 -8.52
C PHE A 125 -3.07 36.41 -8.25
N ARG A 126 -2.07 36.71 -9.10
CA ARG A 126 -0.68 36.31 -8.85
C ARG A 126 -0.13 36.86 -7.53
N GLN A 127 -0.45 38.10 -7.17
CA GLN A 127 -0.05 38.70 -5.90
C GLN A 127 -0.74 38.04 -4.71
N ILE A 128 -2.05 37.79 -4.80
CA ILE A 128 -2.83 37.11 -3.75
C ILE A 128 -2.33 35.68 -3.53
N LEU A 129 -1.92 34.97 -4.58
CA LEU A 129 -1.39 33.61 -4.47
C LEU A 129 0.03 33.53 -3.88
N ASN A 130 0.66 34.65 -3.53
CA ASN A 130 1.85 34.66 -2.66
C ASN A 130 1.49 34.60 -1.16
N THR A 131 0.20 34.56 -0.78
CA THR A 131 -0.22 34.45 0.61
C THR A 131 -0.03 33.02 1.13
N GLU A 132 0.87 32.86 2.10
CA GLU A 132 1.24 31.54 2.66
C GLU A 132 0.06 30.76 3.28
N THR A 133 -0.97 31.43 3.80
CA THR A 133 -2.15 30.76 4.39
C THR A 133 -2.90 29.89 3.38
N ILE A 134 -2.88 30.26 2.09
CA ILE A 134 -3.47 29.47 1.00
C ILE A 134 -2.70 28.14 0.89
N TRP A 135 -1.39 28.21 0.66
CA TRP A 135 -0.54 27.03 0.49
C TRP A 135 -0.48 26.17 1.75
N ARG A 136 -0.47 26.78 2.94
CA ARG A 136 -0.55 26.08 4.21
C ARG A 136 -1.83 25.23 4.28
N ARG A 137 -2.99 25.79 3.91
CA ARG A 137 -4.27 25.05 3.84
C ARG A 137 -4.17 23.88 2.83
N ARG A 138 -3.59 24.10 1.64
CA ARG A 138 -3.37 23.01 0.65
C ARG A 138 -2.46 21.90 1.17
N CYS A 139 -1.35 22.22 1.84
CA CYS A 139 -0.45 21.22 2.46
C CYS A 139 -1.16 20.38 3.52
N MET A 140 -1.99 21.01 4.37
CA MET A 140 -2.76 20.29 5.40
C MET A 140 -3.85 19.41 4.79
N GLU A 141 -4.66 19.94 3.86
CA GLU A 141 -5.81 19.22 3.30
C GLU A 141 -5.44 18.13 2.28
N GLU A 142 -4.46 18.37 1.40
CA GLU A 142 -4.13 17.43 0.31
C GLU A 142 -3.07 16.40 0.72
N PHE A 143 -2.22 16.74 1.70
CA PHE A 143 -1.10 15.89 2.14
C PHE A 143 -1.18 15.49 3.61
N GLY A 144 -2.23 15.90 4.34
CA GLY A 144 -2.47 15.47 5.72
C GLY A 144 -1.45 15.99 6.73
N MET A 145 -0.74 17.07 6.42
CA MET A 145 0.29 17.62 7.31
C MET A 145 -0.32 18.12 8.63
N LYS A 146 0.19 17.59 9.75
CA LYS A 146 -0.29 17.89 11.12
C LYS A 146 0.59 18.88 11.89
N GLU A 147 1.81 19.14 11.40
CA GLU A 147 2.77 19.99 12.08
C GLU A 147 2.42 21.48 11.97
N ASP A 148 2.94 22.25 12.93
CA ASP A 148 2.83 23.71 12.90
C ASP A 148 3.76 24.29 11.84
N LEU A 149 3.25 24.35 10.60
CA LEU A 149 3.92 24.90 9.42
C LEU A 149 4.49 26.31 9.65
N ARG A 150 4.00 27.08 10.64
CA ARG A 150 4.57 28.39 11.03
C ARG A 150 6.00 28.27 11.56
N LYS A 151 6.34 27.16 12.24
CA LYS A 151 7.70 26.88 12.74
C LYS A 151 8.65 26.51 11.61
N MET A 152 8.14 25.84 10.58
CA MET A 152 8.90 25.49 9.38
C MET A 152 9.14 26.71 8.48
N GLU A 153 8.16 27.60 8.37
CA GLU A 153 8.29 28.92 7.73
C GLU A 153 9.36 29.80 8.43
N ALA A 154 9.45 29.76 9.76
CA ALA A 154 10.52 30.42 10.51
C ALA A 154 11.92 29.83 10.22
N GLY A 155 11.99 28.57 9.75
CA GLY A 155 13.20 27.93 9.22
C GLY A 155 13.53 28.27 7.76
N GLY A 156 12.87 29.27 7.17
CA GLY A 156 13.17 29.79 5.82
C GLY A 156 12.52 29.04 4.65
N VAL A 157 11.73 27.99 4.92
CA VAL A 157 11.00 27.23 3.89
C VAL A 157 9.53 27.63 3.90
N SER A 158 9.07 28.26 2.81
CA SER A 158 7.66 28.66 2.70
C SER A 158 6.73 27.47 2.41
N SER A 159 5.46 27.58 2.80
CA SER A 159 4.43 26.57 2.51
C SER A 159 4.23 26.41 1.00
N GLN A 160 4.37 27.50 0.22
CA GLN A 160 4.38 27.44 -1.25
C GLN A 160 5.56 26.60 -1.77
N ASP A 161 6.79 26.86 -1.30
CA ASP A 161 7.97 26.11 -1.72
C ASP A 161 7.84 24.63 -1.36
N LEU A 162 7.37 24.32 -0.14
CA LEU A 162 7.11 22.96 0.33
C LEU A 162 6.13 22.22 -0.59
N TYR A 163 5.00 22.85 -0.92
CA TYR A 163 4.01 22.27 -1.84
C TYR A 163 4.60 22.02 -3.22
N VAL A 164 5.24 23.02 -3.82
CA VAL A 164 5.67 23.00 -5.24
C VAL A 164 6.93 22.15 -5.46
N LYS A 165 7.84 22.06 -4.48
CA LYS A 165 9.17 21.42 -4.64
C LYS A 165 9.32 20.08 -3.94
N LEU A 166 8.50 19.78 -2.94
CA LEU A 166 8.55 18.51 -2.21
C LEU A 166 7.23 17.72 -2.38
N LEU A 167 6.11 18.25 -1.89
CA LEU A 167 4.86 17.48 -1.78
C LEU A 167 4.29 17.11 -3.15
N HIS A 168 4.04 18.10 -4.02
CA HIS A 168 3.44 17.84 -5.33
C HIS A 168 4.36 17.01 -6.26
N PRO A 169 5.68 17.26 -6.38
CA PRO A 169 6.55 16.42 -7.20
C PRO A 169 6.56 14.95 -6.79
N TYR A 170 6.60 14.67 -5.49
CA TYR A 170 6.69 13.31 -4.95
C TYR A 170 5.34 12.69 -4.56
N ARG A 171 4.21 13.36 -4.85
CA ARG A 171 2.85 12.88 -4.53
C ARG A 171 2.54 11.45 -4.97
N HIS A 172 3.17 10.98 -6.05
CA HIS A 172 2.96 9.63 -6.58
C HIS A 172 3.67 8.53 -5.79
N ILE A 173 4.69 8.83 -4.98
CA ILE A 173 5.34 7.83 -4.13
C ILE A 173 4.70 7.69 -2.75
N LEU A 174 3.79 8.59 -2.36
CA LEU A 174 3.09 8.52 -1.07
C LEU A 174 2.14 7.31 -1.00
N GLY A 175 1.96 6.76 0.21
CA GLY A 175 1.09 5.62 0.51
C GLY A 175 1.82 4.30 0.74
N LEU A 176 1.06 3.21 0.61
CA LEU A 176 1.49 1.86 0.99
C LEU A 176 2.01 1.06 -0.21
N TRP A 177 3.09 0.31 0.00
CA TRP A 177 3.81 -0.39 -1.05
C TRP A 177 4.36 -1.73 -0.60
N GLN A 178 4.43 -2.66 -1.55
CA GLN A 178 5.16 -3.92 -1.45
C GLN A 178 6.43 -3.81 -2.31
N PRO A 179 7.63 -4.07 -1.76
CA PRO A 179 8.86 -4.16 -2.54
C PRO A 179 8.94 -5.51 -3.29
N ASP A 180 9.51 -5.46 -4.47
CA ASP A 180 9.70 -6.59 -5.39
C ASP A 180 10.97 -7.38 -5.03
N ILE A 181 10.88 -8.18 -3.96
CA ILE A 181 12.00 -8.95 -3.38
C ILE A 181 11.77 -10.46 -3.58
N GLY A 182 11.46 -10.85 -4.82
CA GLY A 182 11.16 -12.24 -5.17
C GLY A 182 10.03 -12.80 -4.31
N PRO A 183 10.18 -13.98 -3.67
CA PRO A 183 9.13 -14.56 -2.85
C PRO A 183 8.89 -13.81 -1.53
N TYR A 184 9.83 -12.99 -1.07
CA TYR A 184 9.81 -12.44 0.28
C TYR A 184 8.91 -11.22 0.47
N GLY A 185 8.69 -10.42 -0.58
CA GLY A 185 7.91 -9.19 -0.50
C GLY A 185 8.44 -8.21 0.55
N GLY A 186 7.52 -7.56 1.28
CA GLY A 186 7.83 -6.54 2.28
C GLY A 186 6.65 -5.59 2.51
N LEU A 187 6.80 -4.68 3.47
CA LEU A 187 5.84 -3.60 3.71
C LEU A 187 6.58 -2.26 3.84
N LEU A 188 6.27 -1.32 2.97
CA LEU A 188 6.78 0.05 3.01
C LEU A 188 5.61 1.03 3.07
N ASN A 189 5.63 1.98 4.01
CA ASN A 189 4.75 3.14 3.99
C ASN A 189 5.55 4.42 3.77
N VAL A 190 5.16 5.20 2.76
CA VAL A 190 5.81 6.47 2.40
C VAL A 190 4.92 7.63 2.84
N VAL A 191 5.42 8.41 3.81
CA VAL A 191 4.63 9.43 4.52
C VAL A 191 5.34 10.78 4.51
N VAL A 192 4.57 11.85 4.73
CA VAL A 192 5.10 13.19 4.99
C VAL A 192 5.29 13.36 6.51
N ASP A 193 6.46 13.87 6.90
CA ASP A 193 6.87 14.11 8.29
C ASP A 193 7.68 15.42 8.29
N GLY A 194 7.03 16.54 8.65
CA GLY A 194 7.59 17.90 8.54
C GLY A 194 8.15 18.25 7.16
N LEU A 195 9.44 18.59 7.12
CA LEU A 195 10.19 18.88 5.88
C LEU A 195 10.65 17.61 5.14
N PHE A 196 10.24 16.42 5.59
CA PHE A 196 10.66 15.13 5.06
C PHE A 196 9.50 14.37 4.39
N ILE A 197 9.84 13.59 3.37
CA ILE A 197 9.06 12.43 2.92
C ILE A 197 9.90 11.20 3.24
N ILE A 198 9.40 10.30 4.08
CA ILE A 198 10.17 9.15 4.61
C ILE A 198 9.53 7.84 4.16
N GLY A 199 10.33 6.96 3.58
CA GLY A 199 9.95 5.58 3.29
C GLY A 199 10.26 4.68 4.48
N TRP A 200 9.25 4.41 5.32
CA TRP A 200 9.34 3.52 6.48
C TRP A 200 9.08 2.08 6.07
N MET A 201 10.10 1.22 6.20
CA MET A 201 9.95 -0.23 6.10
C MET A 201 9.46 -0.79 7.43
N TYR A 202 8.38 -1.56 7.36
CA TYR A 202 7.77 -2.27 8.48
C TYR A 202 8.21 -3.73 8.43
N LEU A 203 8.71 -4.22 9.56
CA LEU A 203 9.22 -5.58 9.72
C LEU A 203 8.46 -6.24 10.89
N PRO A 204 8.10 -7.54 10.79
CA PRO A 204 7.43 -8.23 11.87
C PRO A 204 8.33 -8.29 13.12
N PRO A 205 7.77 -8.47 14.32
CA PRO A 205 8.57 -8.77 15.52
C PRO A 205 9.33 -10.09 15.38
N HIS A 206 10.19 -10.41 16.35
CA HIS A 206 10.95 -11.67 16.34
C HIS A 206 10.04 -12.88 16.56
N ASP A 207 10.30 -13.97 15.86
CA ASP A 207 9.55 -15.23 16.05
C ASP A 207 9.73 -15.80 17.49
N PRO A 208 8.65 -16.30 18.13
CA PRO A 208 7.26 -16.39 17.67
C PRO A 208 6.36 -15.29 18.27
N ARG A 209 6.88 -14.09 18.59
CA ARG A 209 6.16 -13.07 19.37
C ARG A 209 5.15 -12.28 18.53
N VAL A 210 4.14 -12.99 18.01
CA VAL A 210 3.17 -12.46 17.05
C VAL A 210 2.30 -11.30 17.57
N GLU A 211 2.21 -11.06 18.88
CA GLU A 211 1.46 -9.93 19.46
C GLU A 211 2.31 -8.66 19.64
N ASP A 212 3.64 -8.75 19.53
CA ASP A 212 4.55 -7.60 19.66
C ASP A 212 4.30 -6.53 18.55
N PRO A 213 4.66 -5.26 18.81
CA PRO A 213 4.55 -4.19 17.81
C PRO A 213 5.51 -4.40 16.63
N MET A 214 5.20 -3.77 15.50
CA MET A 214 6.06 -3.81 14.31
C MET A 214 7.40 -3.11 14.58
N ARG A 215 8.50 -3.70 14.09
CA ARG A 215 9.78 -3.01 13.97
C ARG A 215 9.71 -2.09 12.75
N ARG A 216 10.33 -0.90 12.82
CA ARG A 216 10.29 0.10 11.75
C ARG A 216 11.68 0.70 11.51
N ARG A 217 12.07 0.85 10.25
CA ARG A 217 13.32 1.53 9.86
C ARG A 217 13.13 2.37 8.59
N PRO A 218 13.80 3.53 8.46
CA PRO A 218 13.75 4.32 7.24
C PRO A 218 14.67 3.68 6.17
N LEU A 219 14.19 3.55 4.94
CA LEU A 219 15.04 3.12 3.80
C LEU A 219 15.56 4.28 2.98
N PHE A 220 14.77 5.34 2.91
CA PHE A 220 15.11 6.59 2.26
C PHE A 220 14.37 7.74 2.93
N ARG A 221 14.90 8.95 2.75
CA ARG A 221 14.15 10.18 2.99
C ARG A 221 14.39 11.18 1.87
N ILE A 222 13.41 12.02 1.62
CA ILE A 222 13.50 13.18 0.73
C ILE A 222 13.29 14.39 1.61
N HIS A 223 14.18 15.38 1.55
CA HIS A 223 14.06 16.58 2.37
C HIS A 223 14.40 17.83 1.58
N MET A 224 14.01 18.99 2.11
CA MET A 224 14.36 20.28 1.55
C MET A 224 14.76 21.25 2.66
N TRP A 225 16.01 21.71 2.60
CA TRP A 225 16.56 22.77 3.44
C TRP A 225 16.48 24.15 2.74
N GLU A 226 17.16 25.15 3.31
CA GLU A 226 17.31 26.53 2.79
C GLU A 226 17.71 26.62 1.30
N SER A 227 18.36 25.59 0.76
CA SER A 227 18.78 25.50 -0.65
C SER A 227 17.62 25.44 -1.66
N LYS A 228 16.36 25.36 -1.19
CA LYS A 228 15.13 25.34 -2.01
C LYS A 228 15.10 24.23 -3.08
N LYS A 229 15.85 23.15 -2.86
CA LYS A 229 15.92 21.97 -3.72
C LYS A 229 15.72 20.72 -2.87
N ALA A 230 14.77 19.87 -3.26
CA ALA A 230 14.59 18.57 -2.66
C ALA A 230 15.81 17.67 -2.94
N THR A 231 16.31 17.01 -1.91
CA THR A 231 17.42 16.05 -1.97
C THR A 231 16.97 14.69 -1.44
N VAL A 232 17.36 13.63 -2.16
CA VAL A 232 17.03 12.24 -1.83
C VAL A 232 18.24 11.59 -1.16
N GLU A 233 18.00 10.96 -0.02
CA GLU A 233 19.01 10.23 0.74
C GLU A 233 18.58 8.78 0.94
N CYS A 234 19.52 7.87 0.69
CA CYS A 234 19.44 6.48 1.13
C CYS A 234 19.78 6.44 2.63
N MET A 235 18.99 5.69 3.40
CA MET A 235 19.10 5.55 4.86
C MET A 235 19.57 4.15 5.28
N TYR A 236 19.89 3.29 4.31
CA TYR A 236 20.24 1.88 4.55
C TYR A 236 21.70 1.69 4.99
N GLY A 237 21.97 0.64 5.77
CA GLY A 237 23.28 0.39 6.36
C GLY A 237 23.59 1.26 7.58
N HIS A 238 24.84 1.17 8.07
CA HIS A 238 25.21 1.65 9.41
C HIS A 238 26.16 2.86 9.40
N LYS A 239 26.42 3.46 8.23
CA LYS A 239 27.29 4.66 8.07
C LYS A 239 26.51 5.98 7.93
N GLY A 240 25.21 5.95 8.17
CA GLY A 240 24.34 7.14 8.14
C GLY A 240 23.80 7.51 6.74
N PRO A 241 23.06 8.63 6.64
CA PRO A 241 22.43 9.07 5.40
C PRO A 241 23.46 9.41 4.32
N HIS A 242 23.19 8.97 3.09
CA HIS A 242 24.07 9.18 1.94
C HIS A 242 23.26 9.29 0.65
N LYS A 243 23.89 9.60 -0.49
CA LYS A 243 23.17 9.93 -1.71
C LYS A 243 22.39 8.73 -2.26
N GLY A 244 21.10 8.94 -2.52
CA GLY A 244 20.25 8.04 -3.28
C GLY A 244 19.48 8.77 -4.38
N ASP A 245 18.83 7.99 -5.25
CA ASP A 245 17.91 8.45 -6.28
C ASP A 245 16.54 7.75 -6.11
N ILE A 246 15.46 8.41 -6.53
CA ILE A 246 14.11 7.83 -6.67
C ILE A 246 13.66 8.01 -8.11
N GLN A 247 13.11 6.94 -8.71
CA GLN A 247 12.59 6.94 -10.07
C GLN A 247 11.13 6.51 -10.05
N THR A 248 10.23 7.38 -10.52
CA THR A 248 8.80 7.03 -10.68
C THR A 248 8.57 6.56 -12.10
N VAL A 249 8.21 5.28 -12.29
CA VAL A 249 8.00 4.68 -13.61
C VAL A 249 6.52 4.80 -14.01
N LYS A 250 5.61 4.58 -13.06
CA LYS A 250 4.16 4.66 -13.22
C LYS A 250 3.53 5.28 -11.95
N LYS A 251 2.24 5.60 -12.00
CA LYS A 251 1.51 6.08 -10.80
C LYS A 251 1.55 5.07 -9.63
N ASP A 252 1.59 3.78 -9.95
CA ASP A 252 1.51 2.67 -8.99
C ASP A 252 2.81 1.86 -8.91
N GLU A 253 3.94 2.44 -9.38
CA GLU A 253 5.27 1.80 -9.39
C GLU A 253 6.40 2.85 -9.32
N PHE A 254 7.27 2.74 -8.31
CA PHE A 254 8.51 3.53 -8.19
C PHE A 254 9.69 2.67 -7.76
N SER A 255 10.92 3.15 -7.92
CA SER A 255 12.11 2.47 -7.43
C SER A 255 13.08 3.41 -6.70
N THR A 256 13.83 2.84 -5.76
CA THR A 256 14.98 3.47 -5.11
C THR A 256 16.28 2.98 -5.75
N LYS A 257 17.32 3.82 -5.69
CA LYS A 257 18.68 3.42 -6.05
C LYS A 257 19.67 4.07 -5.09
N CYS A 258 20.56 3.27 -4.51
CA CYS A 258 21.72 3.79 -3.80
C CYS A 258 22.88 4.01 -4.78
N ASN A 259 23.57 5.15 -4.67
CA ASN A 259 24.76 5.45 -5.50
C ASN A 259 26.08 5.15 -4.77
N GLN A 260 26.03 4.87 -3.46
CA GLN A 260 27.17 4.78 -2.54
C GLN A 260 27.03 3.54 -1.62
N THR A 261 26.94 2.34 -2.20
CA THR A 261 26.68 1.10 -1.45
C THR A 261 27.83 0.65 -0.54
N ASP A 262 28.97 1.35 -0.58
CA ASP A 262 30.04 1.28 0.43
C ASP A 262 29.54 1.67 1.83
N HIS A 263 28.48 2.48 1.92
CA HIS A 263 27.80 2.84 3.17
C HIS A 263 27.05 1.66 3.81
N HIS A 264 26.71 0.64 3.01
CA HIS A 264 26.02 -0.56 3.46
C HIS A 264 26.98 -1.64 3.99
N ARG A 265 28.29 -1.53 3.69
CA ARG A 265 29.32 -2.52 4.04
C ARG A 265 29.86 -2.31 5.45
N MET A 266 29.88 -3.35 6.27
CA MET A 266 30.46 -3.30 7.62
C MET A 266 31.96 -3.68 7.63
N PRO A 267 32.77 -3.22 8.61
CA PRO A 267 34.22 -3.49 8.65
C PRO A 267 34.58 -4.98 8.73
N GLY A 268 33.81 -5.79 9.47
CA GLY A 268 33.90 -7.25 9.53
C GLY A 268 33.27 -7.97 8.32
N GLY A 269 32.94 -7.22 7.26
CA GLY A 269 32.42 -7.74 6.00
C GLY A 269 31.10 -8.50 6.13
N ARG A 270 30.86 -9.43 5.21
CA ARG A 270 29.59 -10.16 5.08
C ARG A 270 29.20 -10.99 6.30
N GLN A 271 30.16 -11.39 7.14
CA GLN A 271 29.89 -12.12 8.38
C GLN A 271 29.32 -11.20 9.47
N GLU A 272 29.84 -9.97 9.58
CA GLU A 272 29.29 -8.97 10.49
C GLU A 272 27.91 -8.50 10.01
N GLU A 273 27.77 -8.21 8.71
CA GLU A 273 26.47 -7.88 8.11
C GLU A 273 25.41 -8.96 8.38
N PHE A 274 25.77 -10.25 8.29
CA PHE A 274 24.84 -11.35 8.59
C PHE A 274 24.46 -11.40 10.06
N ARG A 275 25.43 -11.28 10.99
CA ARG A 275 25.16 -11.29 12.44
C ARG A 275 24.27 -10.12 12.86
N THR A 276 24.54 -8.91 12.37
CA THR A 276 23.73 -7.71 12.66
C THR A 276 22.33 -7.84 12.07
N TRP A 277 22.18 -8.34 10.84
CA TRP A 277 20.88 -8.62 10.25
C TRP A 277 20.09 -9.71 11.01
N LEU A 278 20.78 -10.74 11.50
CA LEU A 278 20.16 -11.83 12.28
C LEU A 278 19.67 -11.33 13.65
N GLU A 279 20.46 -10.50 14.32
CA GLU A 279 20.08 -9.82 15.56
C GLU A 279 18.87 -8.89 15.32
N GLU A 280 18.88 -8.10 14.24
CA GLU A 280 17.74 -7.24 13.87
C GLU A 280 16.46 -8.06 13.61
N GLU A 281 16.53 -9.12 12.80
CA GLU A 281 15.36 -9.86 12.29
C GLU A 281 14.86 -10.98 13.21
N TRP A 282 15.73 -11.58 14.03
CA TRP A 282 15.39 -12.74 14.88
C TRP A 282 15.70 -12.54 16.36
N GLY A 283 16.57 -11.59 16.73
CA GLY A 283 16.95 -11.32 18.12
C GLY A 283 17.65 -12.50 18.80
N ARG A 284 18.32 -13.35 18.01
CA ARG A 284 19.02 -14.57 18.43
C ARG A 284 20.28 -14.78 17.61
N THR A 285 21.24 -15.56 18.11
CA THR A 285 22.37 -16.04 17.30
C THR A 285 21.96 -17.24 16.45
N LEU A 286 22.83 -17.67 15.52
CA LEU A 286 22.53 -18.82 14.66
C LEU A 286 22.56 -20.14 15.44
N GLU A 287 23.41 -20.20 16.47
CA GLU A 287 23.61 -21.35 17.36
C GLU A 287 22.40 -21.57 18.29
N GLU A 288 21.66 -20.50 18.63
CA GLU A 288 20.41 -20.55 19.40
C GLU A 288 19.20 -21.04 18.57
N ILE A 289 19.37 -21.20 17.26
CA ILE A 289 18.34 -21.69 16.33
C ILE A 289 18.55 -23.19 16.13
N PHE A 290 17.88 -24.00 16.95
CA PHE A 290 18.06 -25.45 17.02
C PHE A 290 17.70 -26.25 15.75
N HIS A 291 16.99 -25.65 14.78
CA HIS A 291 16.56 -26.35 13.56
C HIS A 291 17.44 -25.97 12.37
N GLU A 292 18.25 -26.90 11.87
CA GLU A 292 19.15 -26.71 10.72
C GLU A 292 18.41 -26.15 9.48
N HIS A 293 17.26 -26.71 9.12
CA HIS A 293 16.46 -26.21 8.00
C HIS A 293 16.01 -24.74 8.16
N MET A 294 15.76 -24.28 9.39
CA MET A 294 15.44 -22.88 9.67
C MET A 294 16.69 -22.01 9.49
N GLN A 295 17.88 -22.48 9.91
CA GLN A 295 19.14 -21.78 9.63
C GLN A 295 19.41 -21.64 8.11
N GLU A 296 19.13 -22.67 7.31
CA GLU A 296 19.26 -22.64 5.85
C GLU A 296 18.33 -21.58 5.21
N LEU A 297 17.04 -21.59 5.60
CA LEU A 297 16.04 -20.63 5.12
C LEU A 297 16.43 -19.19 5.48
N ILE A 298 16.91 -18.97 6.70
CA ILE A 298 17.39 -17.67 7.21
C ILE A 298 18.61 -17.18 6.41
N LEU A 299 19.60 -18.05 6.22
CA LEU A 299 20.81 -17.73 5.44
C LEU A 299 20.47 -17.44 3.98
N MET A 300 19.55 -18.21 3.37
CA MET A 300 19.05 -17.96 2.03
C MET A 300 18.31 -16.62 1.93
N LYS A 301 17.42 -16.30 2.88
CA LYS A 301 16.70 -15.02 2.97
C LYS A 301 17.69 -13.85 3.07
N PHE A 302 18.71 -13.94 3.91
CA PHE A 302 19.78 -12.94 3.98
C PHE A 302 20.54 -12.80 2.65
N ILE A 303 21.04 -13.91 2.08
CA ILE A 303 21.85 -13.87 0.85
C ILE A 303 21.05 -13.29 -0.30
N TYR A 304 19.77 -13.65 -0.43
CA TYR A 304 18.89 -13.19 -1.51
C TYR A 304 18.52 -11.71 -1.35
N THR A 305 17.96 -11.32 -0.19
CA THR A 305 17.48 -9.95 0.03
C THR A 305 18.64 -8.93 -0.02
N SER A 306 19.83 -9.30 0.45
CA SER A 306 21.00 -8.42 0.42
C SER A 306 21.64 -8.23 -0.97
N GLN A 307 21.27 -9.00 -2.01
CA GLN A 307 21.69 -8.72 -3.40
C GLN A 307 21.09 -7.42 -3.95
N TYR A 308 19.91 -7.03 -3.45
CA TYR A 308 19.21 -5.83 -3.91
C TYR A 308 19.91 -4.55 -3.42
N ASP A 309 20.62 -4.61 -2.30
CA ASP A 309 21.45 -3.51 -1.77
C ASP A 309 20.68 -2.16 -1.70
N ASN A 310 19.43 -2.22 -1.23
CA ASN A 310 18.41 -1.15 -1.19
C ASN A 310 18.06 -0.49 -2.56
N CYS A 311 18.46 -1.10 -3.67
CA CYS A 311 18.01 -0.77 -5.01
C CYS A 311 16.75 -1.60 -5.33
N LEU A 312 15.59 -1.09 -4.91
CA LEU A 312 14.33 -1.82 -4.85
C LEU A 312 13.28 -1.17 -5.76
N THR A 313 12.47 -1.99 -6.42
CA THR A 313 11.21 -1.56 -7.05
C THR A 313 10.07 -1.81 -6.08
N TYR A 314 9.14 -0.86 -5.99
CA TYR A 314 7.99 -0.87 -5.11
C TYR A 314 6.73 -0.77 -5.95
N ARG A 315 5.76 -1.64 -5.65
CA ARG A 315 4.46 -1.70 -6.33
C ARG A 315 3.36 -1.35 -5.34
N ARG A 316 2.39 -0.54 -5.76
CA ARG A 316 1.38 0.01 -4.85
C ARG A 316 0.45 -1.09 -4.34
N ILE A 317 0.22 -1.09 -3.04
CA ILE A 317 -0.82 -1.89 -2.38
C ILE A 317 -1.77 -0.96 -1.62
N TYR A 318 -2.91 -1.49 -1.17
CA TYR A 318 -3.89 -0.73 -0.40
C TYR A 318 -4.39 -1.56 0.78
N LEU A 319 -4.80 -0.89 1.86
CA LEU A 319 -5.63 -1.49 2.89
C LEU A 319 -7.02 -1.84 2.32
N PRO A 320 -7.61 -2.97 2.74
CA PRO A 320 -8.96 -3.36 2.37
C PRO A 320 -9.99 -2.31 2.82
N PRO A 321 -11.01 -2.01 2.00
CA PRO A 321 -12.21 -1.32 2.47
C PRO A 321 -12.92 -2.15 3.55
N ALA A 322 -13.48 -1.48 4.55
CA ALA A 322 -14.29 -2.12 5.59
C ALA A 322 -15.79 -1.94 5.29
N MET A 323 -16.57 -3.00 5.48
CA MET A 323 -18.02 -3.01 5.33
C MET A 323 -18.72 -3.30 6.67
N PRO A 324 -19.92 -2.75 6.94
CA PRO A 324 -20.65 -3.01 8.19
C PRO A 324 -21.03 -4.48 8.43
N SER A 325 -20.98 -5.32 7.39
CA SER A 325 -21.23 -6.75 7.43
C SER A 325 -20.00 -7.62 7.75
N ASP A 326 -18.82 -7.01 7.85
CA ASP A 326 -17.56 -7.73 8.04
C ASP A 326 -17.52 -8.40 9.43
N LEU A 327 -16.91 -9.59 9.49
CA LEU A 327 -16.85 -10.38 10.72
C LEU A 327 -15.96 -9.74 11.81
N LEU A 328 -14.98 -8.94 11.39
CA LEU A 328 -14.03 -8.18 12.19
C LEU A 328 -13.43 -7.09 11.27
N GLN A 329 -12.80 -6.04 11.82
CA GLN A 329 -12.24 -4.97 10.97
C GLN A 329 -11.17 -5.52 10.00
N PRO A 330 -11.30 -5.43 8.67
CA PRO A 330 -10.27 -5.92 7.76
C PRO A 330 -9.00 -5.07 7.86
N GLY A 331 -7.84 -5.64 7.51
CA GLY A 331 -6.55 -4.96 7.72
C GLY A 331 -5.35 -5.90 7.62
N LEU A 332 -4.23 -5.50 8.21
CA LEU A 332 -2.99 -6.27 8.21
C LEU A 332 -2.81 -7.03 9.51
N PHE A 333 -2.26 -8.24 9.41
CA PHE A 333 -2.00 -9.15 10.53
C PHE A 333 -0.59 -9.72 10.41
N LYS A 334 0.06 -9.90 11.55
CA LYS A 334 1.29 -10.68 11.71
C LYS A 334 0.86 -12.14 11.90
N GLY A 335 1.51 -13.11 11.29
CA GLY A 335 1.13 -14.52 11.37
C GLY A 335 2.32 -15.48 11.41
N THR A 336 2.19 -16.60 12.12
CA THR A 336 3.27 -17.62 12.22
C THR A 336 3.26 -18.62 11.06
N TYR A 337 4.39 -18.78 10.38
CA TYR A 337 4.59 -19.69 9.23
C TYR A 337 5.73 -20.70 9.47
N GLY A 338 5.69 -21.39 10.61
CA GLY A 338 6.56 -22.54 10.88
C GLY A 338 8.05 -22.18 10.89
N SER A 339 8.84 -22.79 10.01
CA SER A 339 10.29 -22.55 9.87
C SER A 339 10.64 -21.25 9.12
N HIS A 340 9.67 -20.59 8.48
CA HIS A 340 9.89 -19.30 7.82
C HIS A 340 9.82 -18.10 8.79
N GLY A 341 9.29 -18.32 10.01
CA GLY A 341 9.13 -17.31 11.05
C GLY A 341 7.78 -16.61 10.98
N LEU A 342 7.77 -15.29 11.21
CA LEU A 342 6.57 -14.45 11.08
C LEU A 342 6.47 -13.83 9.68
N GLU A 343 5.28 -13.88 9.10
CA GLU A 343 4.93 -13.18 7.86
C GLU A 343 3.77 -12.19 8.09
N ILE A 344 3.67 -11.20 7.21
CA ILE A 344 2.60 -10.19 7.20
C ILE A 344 1.54 -10.62 6.17
N VAL A 345 0.29 -10.75 6.60
CA VAL A 345 -0.86 -11.03 5.73
C VAL A 345 -1.86 -9.88 5.76
N MET A 346 -2.56 -9.67 4.65
CA MET A 346 -3.66 -8.75 4.51
C MET A 346 -4.98 -9.52 4.51
N PHE A 347 -5.82 -9.29 5.51
CA PHE A 347 -7.11 -9.96 5.71
C PHE A 347 -8.25 -9.07 5.21
N SER A 348 -9.07 -9.59 4.29
CA SER A 348 -10.09 -8.84 3.53
C SER A 348 -11.36 -9.65 3.28
N PHE A 349 -12.50 -8.99 3.07
CA PHE A 349 -13.81 -9.61 2.88
C PHE A 349 -14.31 -9.51 1.44
N HIS A 350 -14.88 -10.61 0.95
CA HIS A 350 -15.22 -10.88 -0.45
C HIS A 350 -16.61 -11.52 -0.51
N GLY A 351 -17.63 -10.77 -0.12
CA GLY A 351 -18.99 -11.30 0.06
C GLY A 351 -19.03 -12.34 1.18
N LYS A 352 -19.27 -13.61 0.83
CA LYS A 352 -19.29 -14.72 1.80
C LYS A 352 -17.91 -15.30 2.15
N PHE A 353 -16.82 -14.76 1.60
CA PHE A 353 -15.46 -15.25 1.82
C PHE A 353 -14.61 -14.24 2.59
N ALA A 354 -13.77 -14.71 3.50
CA ALA A 354 -12.67 -13.93 4.08
C ALA A 354 -11.34 -14.46 3.58
N ARG A 355 -10.46 -13.58 3.11
CA ARG A 355 -9.23 -13.90 2.38
C ARG A 355 -8.02 -13.27 3.03
N ALA A 356 -6.98 -14.08 3.24
CA ALA A 356 -5.66 -13.61 3.66
C ALA A 356 -4.67 -13.68 2.49
N THR A 357 -4.16 -12.53 2.06
CA THR A 357 -3.13 -12.42 1.00
C THR A 357 -1.78 -12.07 1.62
N LYS A 358 -0.70 -12.78 1.24
CA LYS A 358 0.64 -12.51 1.77
C LYS A 358 1.19 -11.16 1.31
N LEU A 359 1.64 -10.32 2.24
CA LEU A 359 2.41 -9.10 1.96
C LEU A 359 3.91 -9.35 2.09
N THR A 360 4.31 -10.17 3.06
CA THR A 360 5.58 -10.89 3.05
C THR A 360 5.31 -12.38 2.89
N GLY A 361 6.29 -13.12 2.37
CA GLY A 361 6.17 -14.54 2.14
C GLY A 361 7.51 -15.25 2.07
N ASP A 362 7.44 -16.47 1.54
CA ASP A 362 8.54 -17.42 1.59
C ASP A 362 8.64 -18.21 0.27
N PRO A 363 9.74 -18.95 0.05
CA PRO A 363 9.95 -19.72 -1.19
C PRO A 363 8.91 -20.82 -1.45
N ASN A 364 8.10 -21.21 -0.47
CA ASN A 364 7.03 -22.17 -0.65
C ASN A 364 5.76 -21.44 -1.10
N VAL A 365 5.27 -20.46 -0.35
CA VAL A 365 4.13 -19.63 -0.74
C VAL A 365 4.56 -18.15 -0.77
N PRO A 366 4.84 -17.60 -1.97
CA PRO A 366 5.33 -16.24 -2.16
C PRO A 366 4.42 -15.13 -1.63
N ALA A 367 5.03 -13.97 -1.40
CA ALA A 367 4.32 -12.71 -1.28
C ALA A 367 3.42 -12.46 -2.52
N GLY A 368 2.24 -11.87 -2.30
CA GLY A 368 1.20 -11.67 -3.30
C GLY A 368 0.20 -12.83 -3.42
N GLN A 369 0.53 -14.03 -2.93
CA GLN A 369 -0.35 -15.20 -3.03
C GLN A 369 -1.45 -15.22 -1.95
N LEU A 370 -2.58 -15.85 -2.29
CA LEU A 370 -3.72 -16.07 -1.39
C LEU A 370 -3.41 -17.25 -0.46
N THR A 371 -3.01 -16.97 0.79
CA THR A 371 -2.59 -18.01 1.73
C THR A 371 -3.74 -18.68 2.48
N LEU A 372 -4.85 -17.97 2.73
CA LEU A 372 -6.08 -18.52 3.34
C LEU A 372 -7.32 -17.99 2.60
N ASP A 373 -8.33 -18.83 2.42
CA ASP A 373 -9.66 -18.47 1.92
C ASP A 373 -10.71 -19.22 2.75
N VAL A 374 -11.55 -18.47 3.45
CA VAL A 374 -12.44 -18.95 4.51
C VAL A 374 -13.88 -18.74 4.08
N ASP A 375 -14.69 -19.81 4.05
CA ASP A 375 -16.10 -19.74 3.67
C ASP A 375 -16.95 -19.39 4.90
N LEU A 376 -17.35 -18.12 5.01
CA LEU A 376 -18.15 -17.62 6.12
C LEU A 376 -19.59 -18.17 6.10
N SER A 377 -20.02 -18.83 5.01
CA SER A 377 -21.29 -19.56 4.97
C SER A 377 -21.21 -20.96 5.57
N ARG A 378 -20.03 -21.43 5.96
CA ARG A 378 -19.79 -22.77 6.54
C ARG A 378 -19.20 -22.69 7.95
N PRO A 379 -20.01 -22.33 8.97
CA PRO A 379 -19.56 -22.36 10.35
C PRO A 379 -19.27 -23.79 10.81
N VAL A 380 -18.21 -23.95 11.59
CA VAL A 380 -17.85 -25.23 12.23
C VAL A 380 -18.25 -25.14 13.70
N VAL A 381 -19.16 -26.02 14.12
CA VAL A 381 -19.48 -26.20 15.54
C VAL A 381 -18.35 -27.00 16.16
N LEU A 382 -17.63 -26.39 17.12
CA LEU A 382 -16.61 -27.11 17.87
C LEU A 382 -17.26 -28.13 18.81
N PRO A 383 -16.63 -29.30 19.01
CA PRO A 383 -17.07 -30.23 20.03
C PRO A 383 -16.60 -29.78 21.42
N GLU A 384 -16.97 -30.54 22.46
CA GLU A 384 -16.51 -30.31 23.84
C GLU A 384 -14.97 -30.39 23.97
N LEU A 385 -14.40 -29.74 24.98
CA LEU A 385 -12.95 -29.56 25.15
C LEU A 385 -12.13 -30.86 25.06
N ASP A 386 -12.63 -31.98 25.60
CA ASP A 386 -11.92 -33.27 25.56
C ASP A 386 -11.92 -33.89 24.15
N GLN A 387 -12.94 -33.59 23.35
CA GLN A 387 -13.03 -33.99 21.94
C GLN A 387 -12.23 -33.05 21.03
N GLN A 388 -12.11 -31.76 21.36
CA GLN A 388 -11.21 -30.83 20.64
C GLN A 388 -9.74 -31.28 20.71
N ARG A 389 -9.34 -31.99 21.78
CA ARG A 389 -7.99 -32.58 21.91
C ARG A 389 -7.72 -33.72 20.91
N ASN A 390 -8.75 -34.28 20.28
CA ASN A 390 -8.63 -35.37 19.31
C ASN A 390 -8.58 -34.77 17.89
N ILE A 391 -7.43 -34.92 17.20
CA ILE A 391 -7.24 -34.35 15.86
C ILE A 391 -8.06 -35.09 14.80
N GLU A 392 -8.32 -36.39 14.99
CA GLU A 392 -9.16 -37.19 14.10
C GLU A 392 -10.63 -36.70 14.12
N GLU A 393 -11.16 -36.31 15.29
CA GLU A 393 -12.51 -35.73 15.42
C GLU A 393 -12.62 -34.36 14.75
N VAL A 394 -11.66 -33.46 15.00
CA VAL A 394 -11.64 -32.14 14.34
C VAL A 394 -11.46 -32.29 12.83
N SER A 395 -10.62 -33.22 12.38
CA SER A 395 -10.45 -33.53 10.95
C SER A 395 -11.73 -34.07 10.34
N ARG A 396 -12.44 -34.99 11.01
CA ARG A 396 -13.72 -35.55 10.54
C ARG A 396 -14.78 -34.48 10.30
N LEU A 397 -14.90 -33.50 11.21
CA LEU A 397 -15.83 -32.38 11.06
C LEU A 397 -15.50 -31.50 9.84
N VAL A 398 -14.23 -31.10 9.71
CA VAL A 398 -13.79 -30.18 8.65
C VAL A 398 -13.78 -30.87 7.28
N LEU A 399 -13.35 -32.13 7.20
CA LEU A 399 -13.37 -32.92 5.96
C LEU A 399 -14.79 -33.24 5.49
N GLY A 400 -15.74 -33.50 6.41
CA GLY A 400 -17.15 -33.65 6.05
C GLY A 400 -17.75 -32.39 5.40
N ILE A 401 -17.30 -31.20 5.83
CA ILE A 401 -17.68 -29.92 5.21
C ILE A 401 -16.91 -29.69 3.89
N HIS A 402 -15.65 -30.12 3.81
CA HIS A 402 -14.84 -30.06 2.58
C HIS A 402 -15.48 -30.88 1.44
N GLU A 403 -15.91 -32.11 1.71
CA GLU A 403 -16.61 -32.95 0.74
C GLU A 403 -17.92 -32.31 0.23
N GLN A 404 -18.69 -31.70 1.14
CA GLN A 404 -19.92 -30.97 0.75
C GLN A 404 -19.58 -29.78 -0.15
N ALA A 405 -18.57 -28.98 0.22
CA ALA A 405 -18.12 -27.84 -0.56
C ALA A 405 -17.60 -28.25 -1.95
N GLN A 406 -16.91 -29.39 -2.08
CA GLN A 406 -16.48 -29.91 -3.38
C GLN A 406 -17.66 -30.35 -4.25
N ARG A 407 -18.63 -31.11 -3.70
CA ARG A 407 -19.84 -31.54 -4.43
C ARG A 407 -20.72 -30.38 -4.89
N GLU A 408 -20.70 -29.26 -4.18
CA GLU A 408 -21.38 -28.01 -4.59
C GLU A 408 -20.61 -27.21 -5.66
N MET A 409 -19.30 -27.44 -5.83
CA MET A 409 -18.46 -26.79 -6.84
C MET A 409 -18.35 -27.60 -8.15
N GLU A 410 -18.57 -28.92 -8.10
CA GLU A 410 -18.65 -29.74 -9.32
C GLU A 410 -19.93 -29.39 -10.11
N PRO A 411 -19.83 -29.00 -11.40
CA PRO A 411 -21.00 -28.78 -12.24
C PRO A 411 -21.80 -30.07 -12.39
N GLN A 412 -23.14 -29.97 -12.41
CA GLN A 412 -24.03 -31.10 -12.72
C GLN A 412 -23.92 -31.54 -14.19
N SER A 413 -22.82 -32.20 -14.57
CA SER A 413 -22.56 -32.71 -15.91
C SER A 413 -22.75 -34.23 -16.00
N SER A 414 -23.95 -34.73 -15.66
CA SER A 414 -24.38 -36.11 -15.95
C SER A 414 -25.90 -36.25 -16.06
N GLY A 415 -26.53 -35.38 -16.86
CA GLY A 415 -27.90 -35.61 -17.34
C GLY A 415 -27.91 -36.71 -18.41
N THR A 416 -28.56 -37.84 -18.13
CA THR A 416 -28.51 -39.08 -18.92
C THR A 416 -29.03 -38.93 -20.35
N SER A 417 -28.43 -39.70 -21.27
CA SER A 417 -28.85 -39.92 -22.65
C SER A 417 -30.36 -40.15 -22.83
N ALA A 418 -30.97 -39.44 -23.78
CA ALA A 418 -32.25 -39.80 -24.37
C ALA A 418 -32.20 -39.59 -25.90
N THR A 419 -31.87 -40.65 -26.63
CA THR A 419 -31.95 -40.69 -28.10
C THR A 419 -33.40 -40.57 -28.57
N VAL A 420 -33.65 -39.67 -29.53
CA VAL A 420 -34.95 -39.52 -30.20
C VAL A 420 -35.24 -40.75 -31.08
N LYS A 421 -36.34 -41.46 -30.80
CA LYS A 421 -37.17 -42.16 -31.81
C LYS A 421 -38.64 -42.17 -31.40
N THR A 422 -39.51 -42.05 -32.40
CA THR A 422 -40.96 -41.80 -32.35
C THR A 422 -41.81 -43.04 -32.62
N ALA A 423 -42.93 -43.21 -31.91
CA ALA A 423 -44.20 -43.87 -32.31
C ALA A 423 -45.22 -43.66 -31.16
N GLU A 424 -46.27 -42.83 -31.31
CA GLU A 424 -47.63 -43.17 -31.79
C GLU A 424 -48.55 -43.90 -30.77
N GLY A 425 -49.76 -43.37 -30.52
CA GLY A 425 -50.85 -44.15 -29.88
C GLY A 425 -51.84 -43.44 -28.91
N ALA A 426 -52.74 -42.60 -29.45
CA ALA A 426 -54.17 -42.39 -29.09
C ALA A 426 -54.71 -42.29 -27.62
N CYS A 427 -55.51 -41.22 -27.37
CA CYS A 427 -56.88 -41.15 -26.76
C CYS A 427 -57.14 -41.78 -25.34
N ASP A 428 -58.11 -41.43 -24.46
CA ASP A 428 -59.27 -40.52 -24.30
C ASP A 428 -59.53 -40.39 -22.76
N ASP A 429 -60.37 -39.53 -22.15
CA ASP A 429 -60.95 -38.19 -22.40
C ASP A 429 -61.64 -37.70 -21.07
N ALA A 430 -62.06 -36.42 -20.98
CA ALA A 430 -63.04 -35.82 -20.06
C ALA A 430 -62.74 -35.71 -18.53
N GLY A 431 -63.08 -34.55 -17.95
CA GLY A 431 -63.18 -34.37 -16.48
C GLY A 431 -62.97 -32.95 -15.95
N ALA A 432 -63.88 -32.01 -16.25
CA ALA A 432 -63.78 -30.60 -15.83
C ALA A 432 -64.44 -30.28 -14.47
N SER A 433 -64.24 -29.04 -13.99
CA SER A 433 -64.84 -28.36 -12.81
C SER A 433 -64.35 -28.83 -11.42
N GLY A 434 -64.15 -27.96 -10.41
CA GLY A 434 -64.29 -26.50 -10.34
C GLY A 434 -65.09 -26.06 -9.10
N GLY A 435 -64.61 -25.06 -8.35
CA GLY A 435 -65.36 -24.48 -7.22
C GLY A 435 -64.48 -23.94 -6.08
N ASP A 436 -64.47 -22.61 -5.92
CA ASP A 436 -63.91 -21.90 -4.76
C ASP A 436 -64.77 -22.11 -3.49
N GLY A 437 -64.24 -21.72 -2.31
CA GLY A 437 -65.11 -21.10 -1.31
C GLY A 437 -64.78 -21.24 0.18
N MET A 438 -64.23 -20.16 0.72
CA MET A 438 -64.68 -19.48 1.95
C MET A 438 -64.06 -19.83 3.32
N GLU A 439 -63.60 -18.76 3.98
CA GLU A 439 -63.18 -18.68 5.38
C GLU A 439 -64.38 -18.63 6.35
N THR A 440 -64.15 -18.86 7.64
CA THR A 440 -64.88 -18.15 8.71
C THR A 440 -64.00 -18.01 9.96
N ASP A 441 -64.21 -16.92 10.71
CA ASP A 441 -63.36 -16.42 11.79
C ASP A 441 -64.17 -16.28 13.11
N HIS A 442 -63.46 -16.01 14.22
CA HIS A 442 -63.89 -15.52 15.55
C HIS A 442 -64.42 -16.52 16.59
N GLY A 443 -63.98 -16.37 17.86
CA GLY A 443 -64.48 -17.23 18.95
C GLY A 443 -64.14 -17.00 20.44
N ALA A 444 -63.34 -16.02 20.86
CA ALA A 444 -63.19 -15.57 22.27
C ALA A 444 -62.64 -16.55 23.35
N CYS A 445 -62.53 -16.08 24.61
CA CYS A 445 -61.49 -16.46 25.59
C CYS A 445 -62.02 -16.85 27.01
N SER A 446 -61.07 -17.04 27.95
CA SER A 446 -61.21 -17.27 29.42
C SER A 446 -61.36 -18.74 29.85
N GLU A 447 -60.82 -19.23 30.97
CA GLU A 447 -59.94 -18.68 32.02
C GLU A 447 -59.20 -19.85 32.72
N GLY A 448 -58.03 -19.67 33.34
CA GLY A 448 -57.35 -20.75 34.08
C GLY A 448 -55.90 -20.45 34.52
N CYS A 449 -55.65 -20.42 35.82
CA CYS A 449 -54.44 -19.84 36.41
C CYS A 449 -53.31 -20.83 36.79
N LEU A 450 -52.07 -20.30 36.74
CA LEU A 450 -50.87 -20.65 37.56
C LEU A 450 -50.13 -22.00 37.36
N SER A 451 -48.92 -21.94 36.80
CA SER A 451 -47.63 -22.21 37.51
C SER A 451 -46.42 -22.05 36.57
N GLY A 452 -45.25 -21.62 37.10
CA GLY A 452 -44.03 -21.33 36.32
C GLY A 452 -43.04 -22.52 36.20
N PRO A 453 -41.75 -22.31 35.87
CA PRO A 453 -41.02 -21.05 35.68
C PRO A 453 -40.58 -20.79 34.22
N SER A 454 -40.08 -19.57 33.98
CA SER A 454 -39.54 -19.15 32.68
C SER A 454 -38.33 -19.97 32.22
N SER A 455 -38.43 -20.59 31.04
CA SER A 455 -37.25 -20.96 30.27
C SER A 455 -36.55 -19.68 29.80
N SER A 456 -35.52 -19.27 30.54
CA SER A 456 -34.60 -18.25 30.06
C SER A 456 -34.00 -18.73 28.74
N LYS A 457 -34.36 -18.06 27.64
CA LYS A 457 -33.60 -18.14 26.38
C LYS A 457 -32.24 -17.50 26.63
N THR A 458 -31.35 -18.25 27.26
CA THR A 458 -29.92 -17.95 27.28
C THR A 458 -29.46 -17.97 25.83
N ASN A 459 -29.16 -16.79 25.29
CA ASN A 459 -28.34 -16.69 24.09
C ASN A 459 -27.10 -17.58 24.30
N PRO A 460 -26.66 -18.36 23.30
CA PRO A 460 -25.41 -19.10 23.43
C PRO A 460 -24.30 -18.11 23.78
N PRO A 461 -23.35 -18.48 24.66
CA PRO A 461 -22.30 -17.56 25.07
C PRO A 461 -21.51 -17.08 23.84
N GLU A 462 -21.23 -15.78 23.78
CA GLU A 462 -20.52 -15.16 22.63
C GLU A 462 -19.11 -15.73 22.41
N SER A 463 -18.58 -16.44 23.40
CA SER A 463 -17.33 -17.19 23.33
C SER A 463 -17.49 -18.58 23.96
N GLN A 464 -16.82 -19.57 23.36
CA GLN A 464 -16.70 -20.94 23.87
C GLN A 464 -15.24 -21.28 24.18
N PRO A 465 -14.96 -22.22 25.11
CA PRO A 465 -13.61 -22.68 25.38
C PRO A 465 -12.93 -23.30 24.14
N PHE A 466 -11.62 -23.08 24.02
CA PHE A 466 -10.81 -23.57 22.91
C PHE A 466 -9.49 -24.20 23.37
N VAL A 467 -9.16 -25.37 22.82
CA VAL A 467 -7.86 -26.03 22.97
C VAL A 467 -7.42 -26.63 21.63
N LEU A 468 -6.14 -26.54 21.29
CA LEU A 468 -5.60 -27.20 20.10
C LEU A 468 -5.64 -28.74 20.26
N PRO A 469 -5.89 -29.47 19.16
CA PRO A 469 -5.76 -30.92 19.15
C PRO A 469 -4.34 -31.39 19.50
N LEU A 470 -4.25 -32.55 20.16
CA LEU A 470 -2.96 -33.17 20.48
C LEU A 470 -2.22 -33.54 19.19
N GLY A 471 -0.92 -33.25 19.17
CA GLY A 471 -0.07 -33.43 17.99
C GLY A 471 -0.16 -32.29 16.95
N VAL A 472 -0.99 -31.26 17.16
CA VAL A 472 -0.94 -30.04 16.35
C VAL A 472 0.19 -29.14 16.85
N MET A 473 1.17 -28.88 16.00
CA MET A 473 2.34 -28.05 16.29
C MET A 473 1.99 -26.57 16.22
N ALA A 474 2.27 -25.83 17.29
CA ALA A 474 2.14 -24.37 17.34
C ALA A 474 3.50 -23.72 17.63
N ARG A 475 3.86 -22.66 16.89
CA ARG A 475 5.03 -21.80 17.23
C ARG A 475 4.79 -21.04 18.55
N ASN A 476 3.55 -20.65 18.81
CA ASN A 476 3.11 -19.99 20.04
C ASN A 476 2.48 -20.99 21.00
N GLU A 477 3.11 -21.24 22.14
CA GLU A 477 2.50 -21.99 23.25
C GLU A 477 1.40 -21.17 23.95
N VAL A 478 1.53 -19.84 23.93
CA VAL A 478 0.55 -18.87 24.43
C VAL A 478 -0.37 -18.44 23.28
N TYR A 479 -1.61 -18.88 23.34
CA TYR A 479 -2.71 -18.48 22.46
C TYR A 479 -4.02 -18.37 23.27
N PRO A 480 -5.04 -17.61 22.79
CA PRO A 480 -6.30 -17.44 23.50
C PRO A 480 -7.03 -18.77 23.73
N ARG A 481 -7.54 -18.98 24.95
CA ARG A 481 -8.21 -20.23 25.38
C ARG A 481 -9.73 -20.22 25.21
N THR A 482 -10.23 -19.24 24.47
CA THR A 482 -11.64 -19.05 24.12
C THR A 482 -11.74 -18.51 22.71
N CYS A 483 -12.66 -19.03 21.91
CA CYS A 483 -12.95 -18.53 20.56
C CYS A 483 -14.42 -18.12 20.43
N ARG A 484 -14.72 -17.16 19.56
CA ARG A 484 -16.08 -16.68 19.28
C ARG A 484 -16.78 -17.51 18.20
N LYS A 485 -16.09 -17.78 17.09
CA LYS A 485 -16.64 -18.50 15.93
C LYS A 485 -15.54 -19.30 15.25
N CYS A 486 -15.92 -20.41 14.62
CA CYS A 486 -15.05 -21.19 13.75
C CYS A 486 -15.70 -21.39 12.39
N PHE A 487 -14.89 -21.45 11.34
CA PHE A 487 -15.35 -21.57 9.95
C PHE A 487 -14.46 -22.54 9.17
N TYR A 488 -15.04 -23.20 8.18
CA TYR A 488 -14.27 -23.96 7.20
C TYR A 488 -13.47 -23.01 6.32
N GLY A 489 -12.22 -23.37 6.04
CA GLY A 489 -11.39 -22.67 5.08
C GLY A 489 -10.37 -23.58 4.42
N THR A 490 -9.63 -23.03 3.46
CA THR A 490 -8.54 -23.72 2.79
C THR A 490 -7.26 -22.89 2.85
N GLY A 491 -6.16 -23.55 3.21
CA GLY A 491 -4.82 -22.98 3.13
C GLY A 491 -4.18 -23.29 1.78
N LEU A 492 -3.40 -22.37 1.24
CA LEU A 492 -2.54 -22.65 0.08
C LEU A 492 -1.20 -23.18 0.59
N ILE A 493 -0.75 -24.32 0.06
CA ILE A 493 0.58 -24.89 0.30
C ILE A 493 1.26 -25.16 -1.05
N ALA A 494 2.59 -25.27 -1.05
CA ALA A 494 3.37 -25.69 -2.21
C ALA A 494 4.75 -26.21 -1.79
N GLY A 495 5.40 -26.94 -2.70
CA GLY A 495 6.81 -27.27 -2.61
C GLY A 495 7.71 -26.03 -2.78
N HIS A 496 9.00 -26.18 -2.45
CA HIS A 496 9.97 -25.09 -2.57
C HIS A 496 10.05 -24.57 -4.01
N GLY A 497 10.12 -23.24 -4.17
CA GLY A 497 10.01 -22.57 -5.45
C GLY A 497 8.57 -22.45 -5.97
N PHE A 498 7.57 -22.42 -5.08
CA PHE A 498 6.14 -22.42 -5.39
C PHE A 498 5.73 -23.56 -6.34
N THR A 499 6.29 -24.76 -6.12
CA THR A 499 6.09 -25.92 -6.99
C THR A 499 4.85 -26.72 -6.60
N SER A 500 4.03 -27.09 -7.59
CA SER A 500 2.77 -27.83 -7.41
C SER A 500 1.86 -27.24 -6.31
N PRO A 501 1.42 -25.96 -6.43
CA PRO A 501 0.61 -25.33 -5.40
C PRO A 501 -0.79 -25.95 -5.33
N GLU A 502 -1.23 -26.27 -4.11
CA GLU A 502 -2.52 -26.93 -3.84
C GLU A 502 -3.21 -26.35 -2.60
N ARG A 503 -4.53 -26.56 -2.52
CA ARG A 503 -5.37 -26.02 -1.45
C ARG A 503 -5.80 -27.12 -0.50
N THR A 504 -5.31 -27.07 0.74
CA THR A 504 -5.61 -28.07 1.77
C THR A 504 -6.68 -27.56 2.75
N PRO A 505 -7.58 -28.42 3.24
CA PRO A 505 -8.64 -28.04 4.15
C PRO A 505 -8.10 -27.70 5.55
N GLY A 506 -8.75 -26.75 6.21
CA GLY A 506 -8.38 -26.33 7.56
C GLY A 506 -9.49 -25.62 8.32
N LEU A 507 -9.24 -25.40 9.60
CA LEU A 507 -10.17 -24.76 10.52
C LEU A 507 -9.72 -23.33 10.82
N PHE A 508 -10.51 -22.34 10.38
CA PHE A 508 -10.35 -20.96 10.82
C PHE A 508 -11.02 -20.77 12.18
N VAL A 509 -10.31 -20.13 13.12
CA VAL A 509 -10.73 -19.90 14.50
C VAL A 509 -10.65 -18.40 14.81
N LEU A 510 -11.78 -17.76 15.07
CA LEU A 510 -11.83 -16.36 15.51
C LEU A 510 -11.73 -16.28 17.04
N PHE A 511 -10.70 -15.64 17.57
CA PHE A 511 -10.56 -15.45 19.02
C PHE A 511 -11.26 -14.17 19.49
N ASP A 512 -10.93 -13.03 18.86
CA ASP A 512 -11.46 -11.71 19.18
C ASP A 512 -11.34 -10.76 17.96
N GLU A 513 -11.52 -9.45 18.14
CA GLU A 513 -11.44 -8.47 17.04
C GLU A 513 -10.07 -8.40 16.36
N ASP A 514 -8.99 -8.75 17.08
CA ASP A 514 -7.61 -8.51 16.67
C ASP A 514 -6.82 -9.80 16.44
N ARG A 515 -7.38 -10.96 16.80
CA ARG A 515 -6.72 -12.27 16.75
C ARG A 515 -7.58 -13.36 16.16
N PHE A 516 -6.98 -14.11 15.24
CA PHE A 516 -7.54 -15.34 14.69
C PHE A 516 -6.44 -16.40 14.54
N GLY A 517 -6.84 -17.63 14.29
CA GLY A 517 -5.93 -18.75 14.03
C GLY A 517 -6.40 -19.61 12.87
N PHE A 518 -5.50 -20.43 12.34
CA PHE A 518 -5.82 -21.43 11.32
C PHE A 518 -5.12 -22.75 11.64
N ILE A 519 -5.89 -23.83 11.73
CA ILE A 519 -5.36 -25.20 11.87
C ILE A 519 -5.24 -25.82 10.47
N TRP A 520 -4.01 -26.10 10.07
CA TRP A 520 -3.66 -26.82 8.85
C TRP A 520 -3.72 -28.33 9.16
N LEU A 521 -4.74 -29.03 8.66
CA LEU A 521 -5.01 -30.41 9.06
C LEU A 521 -3.90 -31.37 8.61
N GLU A 522 -3.57 -31.35 7.32
CA GLU A 522 -2.58 -32.24 6.71
C GLU A 522 -1.18 -32.03 7.28
N LEU A 523 -0.84 -30.77 7.57
CA LEU A 523 0.46 -30.40 8.17
C LEU A 523 0.50 -30.60 9.69
N LYS A 524 -0.63 -30.93 10.33
CA LYS A 524 -0.83 -30.91 11.79
C LYS A 524 -0.20 -29.67 12.44
N SER A 525 -0.50 -28.50 11.89
CA SER A 525 0.15 -27.23 12.25
C SER A 525 -0.89 -26.16 12.58
N PHE A 526 -0.53 -25.22 13.46
CA PHE A 526 -1.36 -24.08 13.83
C PHE A 526 -0.65 -22.76 13.57
N SER A 527 -1.28 -21.90 12.77
CA SER A 527 -0.87 -20.52 12.58
C SER A 527 -1.71 -19.59 13.45
N LEU A 528 -1.07 -18.82 14.33
CA LEU A 528 -1.70 -17.73 15.08
C LEU A 528 -1.47 -16.41 14.34
N TYR A 529 -2.50 -15.55 14.32
CA TYR A 529 -2.46 -14.24 13.69
C TYR A 529 -2.90 -13.13 14.66
N SER A 530 -2.22 -11.98 14.62
CA SER A 530 -2.51 -10.81 15.45
C SER A 530 -2.38 -9.51 14.66
N ARG A 531 -3.33 -8.59 14.85
CA ARG A 531 -3.47 -7.35 14.08
C ARG A 531 -2.22 -6.46 14.16
N LEU A 532 -1.89 -5.83 13.05
CA LEU A 532 -0.96 -4.69 12.97
C LEU A 532 -1.74 -3.41 13.29
N THR A 533 -1.37 -2.74 14.37
CA THR A 533 -2.09 -1.58 14.94
C THR A 533 -1.47 -0.22 14.57
N ASP A 534 -0.31 -0.21 13.91
CA ASP A 534 0.33 0.99 13.38
C ASP A 534 -0.57 1.78 12.41
N HIS A 535 -0.56 3.11 12.53
CA HIS A 535 -1.30 3.98 11.62
C HIS A 535 -0.58 4.12 10.26
N LEU A 536 -1.18 3.56 9.20
CA LEU A 536 -0.64 3.59 7.85
C LEU A 536 -1.30 4.72 7.02
N ALA A 537 -0.67 5.89 6.99
CA ALA A 537 -1.13 7.04 6.22
C ALA A 537 -1.21 6.76 4.69
N HIS A 538 -2.16 7.42 4.00
CA HIS A 538 -2.40 7.30 2.55
C HIS A 538 -2.56 5.86 2.01
N ALA A 539 -2.97 4.91 2.86
CA ALA A 539 -3.00 3.49 2.53
C ALA A 539 -4.35 2.94 2.03
N HIS A 540 -5.47 3.67 2.20
CA HIS A 540 -6.80 3.16 1.81
C HIS A 540 -7.01 3.10 0.30
N ALA A 541 -7.70 2.04 -0.17
CA ALA A 541 -8.10 1.91 -1.56
C ALA A 541 -9.12 3.01 -1.97
N PRO A 542 -9.01 3.61 -3.17
CA PRO A 542 -10.00 4.59 -3.64
C PRO A 542 -11.41 4.01 -3.86
N SER A 543 -11.50 2.70 -4.12
CA SER A 543 -12.75 1.96 -4.29
C SER A 543 -12.49 0.45 -4.15
N MET A 544 -13.54 -0.36 -4.03
CA MET A 544 -13.40 -1.82 -3.96
C MET A 544 -12.83 -2.40 -5.26
N GLU A 545 -13.23 -1.89 -6.43
CA GLU A 545 -12.71 -2.36 -7.73
C GLU A 545 -11.20 -2.10 -7.86
N ARG A 546 -10.70 -1.01 -7.23
CA ARG A 546 -9.26 -0.71 -7.17
C ARG A 546 -8.50 -1.62 -6.21
N PHE A 547 -9.13 -2.02 -5.11
CA PHE A 547 -8.58 -3.04 -4.20
C PHE A 547 -8.49 -4.40 -4.90
N GLU A 548 -9.57 -4.84 -5.55
CA GLU A 548 -9.64 -6.09 -6.31
C GLU A 548 -8.64 -6.13 -7.49
N ALA A 549 -8.48 -5.03 -8.22
CA ALA A 549 -7.48 -4.93 -9.28
C ALA A 549 -6.05 -5.02 -8.74
N MET A 550 -5.80 -4.45 -7.55
CA MET A 550 -4.50 -4.54 -6.87
C MET A 550 -4.20 -5.97 -6.42
N LEU A 551 -5.17 -6.70 -5.85
CA LEU A 551 -5.02 -8.11 -5.48
C LEU A 551 -4.67 -9.02 -6.66
N ARG A 552 -5.38 -8.88 -7.80
CA ARG A 552 -5.07 -9.64 -9.02
C ARG A 552 -3.67 -9.35 -9.54
N ASN A 553 -3.26 -8.08 -9.52
CA ASN A 553 -1.91 -7.68 -9.90
C ASN A 553 -0.87 -8.33 -8.97
N MET A 554 -1.04 -8.27 -7.65
CA MET A 554 -0.13 -8.90 -6.68
C MET A 554 0.12 -10.38 -6.99
N GLN A 555 -0.95 -11.16 -7.20
CA GLN A 555 -0.84 -12.59 -7.53
C GLN A 555 -0.03 -12.83 -8.82
N SER A 556 -0.34 -12.08 -9.88
CA SER A 556 0.37 -12.17 -11.17
C SER A 556 1.86 -11.81 -11.15
N TRP A 557 2.37 -11.18 -10.08
CA TRP A 557 3.80 -10.85 -9.99
C TRP A 557 4.65 -12.02 -9.51
N THR A 558 4.02 -13.00 -8.84
CA THR A 558 4.67 -14.17 -8.23
C THR A 558 3.99 -15.49 -8.60
N SER A 559 3.25 -15.49 -9.70
CA SER A 559 2.69 -16.69 -10.36
C SER A 559 3.71 -17.37 -11.28
#